data_AF-A0A6B2H5B1-F1
#
_entry.id   AF-A0A6B2H5B1-F1
#
_cell.length_a   1.000
_cell.length_b   1.000
_cell.length_c   1.000
_cell.angle_alpha   90.00
_cell.angle_beta   90.00
_cell.angle_gamma   90.00
#
_symmetry.space_group_name_H-M   'P 1'
#
loop_
_entity.id
_entity.type
_entity.pdbx_description
1 polymer ?
#
loop_
_entity_poly.entity_id
_entity_poly.type
_entity_poly.pdbx_seq_one_letter_code
_entity_poly.pdbx_strand_id
1 'polypeptide(L)'
;MKPYILLLLAFALLSAQPAGAQHYSQLHALQGHTSQVHYSTGHKQRAETIAHRIDEAMAYYQQMLGFKPAVTLLILSPDDWTRYTKGPMVYGMPHYTDDQTLIVAAEDNPFWKSFIPPLNQLPQDLSKQIREVYQDDAGNLSMQPFFDLLALHELGHAFHFQAGLNMQRKWLGELFTNTLLHTYIAEKEPAALPALTLFPRMVVSSGASEYTYTSLQDADQRYNEIGQKHPKNYGWYQSRWHIAAGNIYEAGGKQVSKRWWDAFKSNKEKLTDEQLTLLLAEKADKSIADMIRNWDRETVK
;
A
#
# COMPACT_ATOMS: atom_id res chain seq x y z
N MET A 1 25.73 -60.28 41.16
CA MET A 1 25.65 -60.75 39.76
C MET A 1 24.59 -59.93 39.02
N LYS A 2 24.90 -59.43 37.81
CA LYS A 2 23.92 -59.08 36.75
C LYS A 2 23.64 -60.35 35.90
N PRO A 3 22.76 -60.36 34.87
CA PRO A 3 21.86 -59.33 34.32
C PRO A 3 20.39 -59.64 34.70
N TYR A 4 19.30 -59.09 34.15
CA TYR A 4 18.99 -58.20 33.00
C TYR A 4 18.03 -57.07 33.48
N ILE A 5 17.60 -56.01 32.78
CA ILE A 5 17.55 -55.52 31.38
C ILE A 5 16.59 -56.23 30.40
N LEU A 6 15.33 -55.79 30.36
CA LEU A 6 14.59 -55.75 29.10
C LEU A 6 14.14 -54.31 28.81
N LEU A 7 14.61 -53.79 27.68
CA LEU A 7 14.20 -52.51 27.10
C LEU A 7 12.92 -52.75 26.27
N LEU A 8 11.88 -51.93 26.48
CA LEU A 8 10.83 -51.73 25.48
C LEU A 8 10.79 -50.24 25.14
N LEU A 9 11.61 -49.88 24.16
CA LEU A 9 11.76 -48.51 23.66
C LEU A 9 10.77 -48.32 22.50
N ALA A 10 9.52 -47.97 22.83
CA ALA A 10 8.52 -47.59 21.84
C ALA A 10 8.81 -46.16 21.34
N PHE A 11 9.44 -46.06 20.17
CA PHE A 11 9.70 -44.80 19.49
C PHE A 11 8.38 -44.18 18.97
N ALA A 12 7.72 -43.38 19.81
CA ALA A 12 6.63 -42.52 19.36
C ALA A 12 7.21 -41.28 18.66
N LEU A 13 7.54 -41.42 17.37
CA LEU A 13 7.72 -40.29 16.46
C LEU A 13 6.36 -39.61 16.23
N LEU A 14 5.90 -38.88 17.24
CA LEU A 14 4.85 -37.88 17.06
C LEU A 14 5.43 -36.74 16.24
N SER A 15 5.28 -36.84 14.93
CA SER A 15 5.40 -35.72 14.00
C SER A 15 4.41 -34.64 14.41
N ALA A 16 4.90 -33.68 15.22
CA ALA A 16 4.17 -32.47 15.54
C ALA A 16 3.96 -31.67 14.25
N GLN A 17 2.85 -31.91 13.56
CA GLN A 17 2.43 -31.03 12.48
C GLN A 17 2.09 -29.67 13.10
N PRO A 18 2.61 -28.56 12.54
CA PRO A 18 2.29 -27.23 13.04
C PRO A 18 0.80 -26.97 12.85
N ALA A 19 0.11 -26.59 13.92
CA ALA A 19 -1.35 -26.42 13.97
C ALA A 19 -1.88 -25.18 13.19
N GLY A 20 -1.16 -24.73 12.16
CA GLY A 20 -1.53 -23.62 11.27
C GLY A 20 -1.92 -24.02 9.84
N ALA A 21 -1.80 -25.31 9.48
CA ALA A 21 -1.89 -25.77 8.08
C ALA A 21 -3.28 -25.69 7.41
N GLN A 22 -4.33 -25.20 8.09
CA GLN A 22 -5.71 -25.19 7.56
C GLN A 22 -6.15 -23.86 6.92
N HIS A 23 -5.51 -22.73 7.22
CA HIS A 23 -6.10 -21.40 7.00
C HIS A 23 -6.30 -21.00 5.52
N TYR A 24 -5.51 -21.57 4.59
CA TYR A 24 -5.55 -21.27 3.15
C TYR A 24 -5.63 -22.52 2.27
N SER A 25 -6.20 -23.61 2.78
CA SER A 25 -6.18 -24.96 2.18
C SER A 25 -6.81 -25.10 0.77
N GLN A 26 -7.53 -24.08 0.28
CA GLN A 26 -8.11 -24.04 -1.07
C GLN A 26 -7.32 -23.14 -2.04
N LEU A 27 -6.24 -22.50 -1.58
CA LEU A 27 -5.30 -21.72 -2.38
C LEU A 27 -4.02 -22.52 -2.64
N HIS A 28 -3.32 -22.17 -3.71
CA HIS A 28 -2.00 -22.74 -4.03
C HIS A 28 -0.92 -21.92 -3.33
N ALA A 29 0.01 -22.57 -2.63
CA ALA A 29 1.18 -21.90 -2.05
C ALA A 29 2.27 -21.68 -3.11
N LEU A 30 2.73 -20.45 -3.28
CA LEU A 30 3.85 -20.11 -4.17
C LEU A 30 5.17 -20.12 -3.38
N GLN A 31 6.10 -20.98 -3.80
CA GLN A 31 7.38 -21.20 -3.11
C GLN A 31 8.48 -20.27 -3.63
N GLY A 32 9.54 -20.08 -2.83
CA GLY A 32 10.73 -19.32 -3.22
C GLY A 32 10.70 -17.82 -2.89
N HIS A 33 9.61 -17.34 -2.27
CA HIS A 33 9.42 -15.94 -1.87
C HIS A 33 9.82 -15.68 -0.41
N THR A 34 10.09 -14.42 -0.06
CA THR A 34 10.50 -14.05 1.31
C THR A 34 9.32 -13.81 2.25
N SER A 35 8.12 -13.70 1.67
CA SER A 35 6.81 -13.65 2.34
C SER A 35 6.07 -14.97 2.12
N GLN A 36 5.06 -15.29 2.95
CA GLN A 36 4.20 -16.44 2.65
C GLN A 36 3.22 -16.05 1.55
N VAL A 37 3.26 -16.72 0.39
CA VAL A 37 2.43 -16.34 -0.77
C VAL A 37 1.45 -17.45 -1.10
N HIS A 38 0.16 -17.09 -1.22
CA HIS A 38 -0.90 -18.00 -1.67
C HIS A 38 -1.71 -17.35 -2.79
N TYR A 39 -2.22 -18.16 -3.73
CA TYR A 39 -2.99 -17.66 -4.87
C TYR A 39 -4.13 -18.57 -5.31
N SER A 40 -5.18 -17.97 -5.87
CA SER A 40 -6.33 -18.70 -6.44
C SER A 40 -5.96 -19.55 -7.65
N THR A 41 -6.68 -20.66 -7.85
CA THR A 41 -6.44 -21.58 -8.97
C THR A 41 -6.47 -20.84 -10.31
N GLY A 42 -5.45 -21.08 -11.16
CA GLY A 42 -5.31 -20.44 -12.48
C GLY A 42 -4.37 -19.23 -12.52
N HIS A 43 -4.09 -18.57 -11.39
CA HIS A 43 -3.41 -17.26 -11.37
C HIS A 43 -1.91 -17.31 -11.05
N LYS A 44 -1.21 -18.42 -11.33
CA LYS A 44 0.20 -18.63 -10.94
C LYS A 44 1.14 -17.53 -11.46
N GLN A 45 1.10 -17.24 -12.76
CA GLN A 45 1.96 -16.22 -13.38
C GLN A 45 1.72 -14.82 -12.78
N ARG A 46 0.45 -14.50 -12.51
CA ARG A 46 0.06 -13.24 -11.86
C ARG A 46 0.59 -13.16 -10.44
N ALA A 47 0.47 -14.25 -9.67
CA ALA A 47 1.01 -14.35 -8.33
C ALA A 47 2.54 -14.19 -8.32
N GLU A 48 3.26 -14.80 -9.24
CA GLU A 48 4.71 -14.65 -9.41
C GLU A 48 5.11 -13.18 -9.66
N THR A 49 4.41 -12.47 -10.55
CA THR A 49 4.69 -11.05 -10.81
C THR A 49 4.45 -10.17 -9.59
N ILE A 50 3.33 -10.32 -8.88
CA ILE A 50 3.02 -9.52 -7.69
C ILE A 50 3.98 -9.85 -6.55
N ALA A 51 4.23 -11.14 -6.29
CA ALA A 51 5.09 -11.59 -5.21
C ALA A 51 6.55 -11.17 -5.40
N HIS A 52 7.07 -11.22 -6.64
CA HIS A 52 8.41 -10.71 -6.95
C HIS A 52 8.54 -9.22 -6.64
N ARG A 53 7.60 -8.38 -7.11
CA ARG A 53 7.59 -6.93 -6.80
C ARG A 53 7.49 -6.66 -5.29
N ILE A 54 6.67 -7.43 -4.57
CA ILE A 54 6.55 -7.33 -3.11
C ILE A 54 7.87 -7.69 -2.40
N ASP A 55 8.57 -8.75 -2.84
CA ASP A 55 9.86 -9.14 -2.26
C ASP A 55 10.98 -8.11 -2.54
N GLU A 56 11.06 -7.56 -3.75
CA GLU A 56 12.02 -6.49 -4.09
C GLU A 56 11.78 -5.22 -3.27
N ALA A 57 10.51 -4.79 -3.13
CA ALA A 57 10.14 -3.65 -2.30
C ALA A 57 10.39 -3.92 -0.81
N MET A 58 10.05 -5.12 -0.32
CA MET A 58 10.33 -5.57 1.06
C MET A 58 11.83 -5.52 1.37
N ALA A 59 12.68 -6.04 0.47
CA ALA A 59 14.13 -6.02 0.63
C ALA A 59 14.69 -4.58 0.61
N TYR A 60 14.20 -3.74 -0.30
CA TYR A 60 14.59 -2.33 -0.40
C TYR A 60 14.21 -1.53 0.87
N TYR A 61 12.97 -1.65 1.33
CA TYR A 61 12.52 -1.02 2.57
C TYR A 61 13.24 -1.58 3.80
N GLN A 62 13.54 -2.89 3.84
CA GLN A 62 14.31 -3.48 4.93
C GLN A 62 15.74 -2.91 4.99
N GLN A 63 16.41 -2.79 3.84
CA GLN A 63 17.74 -2.18 3.76
C GLN A 63 17.70 -0.70 4.19
N MET A 64 16.68 0.05 3.78
CA MET A 64 16.53 1.46 4.10
C MET A 64 16.21 1.69 5.58
N LEU A 65 15.22 0.98 6.13
CA LEU A 65 14.59 1.26 7.43
C LEU A 65 15.15 0.43 8.60
N GLY A 66 15.89 -0.64 8.31
CA GLY A 66 16.45 -1.55 9.33
C GLY A 66 15.39 -2.35 10.08
N PHE A 67 14.28 -2.67 9.41
CA PHE A 67 13.14 -3.44 9.94
C PHE A 67 12.54 -4.31 8.83
N LYS A 68 11.95 -5.46 9.16
CA LYS A 68 11.19 -6.28 8.21
C LYS A 68 9.88 -6.72 8.87
N PRO A 69 8.69 -6.36 8.35
CA PRO A 69 7.44 -6.94 8.80
C PRO A 69 7.30 -8.41 8.36
N ALA A 70 6.47 -9.16 9.08
CA ALA A 70 5.95 -10.44 8.63
C ALA A 70 4.70 -10.21 7.76
N VAL A 71 4.70 -10.68 6.52
CA VAL A 71 3.58 -10.53 5.59
C VAL A 71 3.20 -11.88 4.98
N THR A 72 1.90 -12.14 4.93
CA THR A 72 1.27 -13.20 4.13
C THR A 72 0.53 -12.50 2.99
N LEU A 73 0.85 -12.84 1.74
CA LEU A 73 0.25 -12.27 0.54
C LEU A 73 -0.74 -13.26 -0.07
N LEU A 74 -1.99 -12.84 -0.24
CA LEU A 74 -3.04 -13.59 -0.92
C LEU A 74 -3.40 -12.92 -2.25
N ILE A 75 -3.19 -13.63 -3.37
CA ILE A 75 -3.58 -13.17 -4.72
C ILE A 75 -4.86 -13.89 -5.14
N LEU A 76 -6.01 -13.23 -4.99
CA LEU A 76 -7.32 -13.87 -5.02
C LEU A 76 -8.12 -13.57 -6.30
N SER A 77 -8.79 -14.58 -6.84
CA SER A 77 -9.84 -14.43 -7.86
C SER A 77 -11.14 -13.90 -7.24
N PRO A 78 -12.16 -13.49 -8.04
CA PRO A 78 -13.45 -13.04 -7.53
C PRO A 78 -14.15 -14.07 -6.63
N ASP A 79 -14.06 -15.36 -6.99
CA ASP A 79 -14.73 -16.47 -6.29
C ASP A 79 -14.14 -16.75 -4.89
N ASP A 80 -12.85 -16.50 -4.72
CA ASP A 80 -12.15 -16.67 -3.43
C ASP A 80 -12.15 -15.39 -2.58
N TRP A 81 -12.33 -14.20 -3.18
CA TRP A 81 -12.26 -12.91 -2.48
C TRP A 81 -13.10 -12.88 -1.20
N THR A 82 -14.41 -13.12 -1.32
CA THR A 82 -15.33 -13.06 -0.17
C THR A 82 -15.08 -14.12 0.91
N ARG A 83 -14.29 -15.17 0.61
CA ARG A 83 -13.91 -16.22 1.57
C ARG A 83 -12.78 -15.79 2.50
N TYR A 84 -11.89 -14.92 2.03
CA TYR A 84 -10.69 -14.50 2.75
C TYR A 84 -10.68 -13.02 3.17
N THR A 85 -11.55 -12.17 2.59
CA THR A 85 -11.71 -10.76 3.01
C THR A 85 -12.66 -10.60 4.22
N LYS A 86 -12.55 -9.48 4.95
CA LYS A 86 -13.42 -9.15 6.08
C LYS A 86 -14.33 -7.95 5.74
N GLY A 87 -15.64 -8.13 5.87
CA GLY A 87 -16.63 -7.10 5.55
C GLY A 87 -16.84 -6.89 4.04
N PRO A 88 -17.63 -5.87 3.63
CA PRO A 88 -17.95 -5.62 2.22
C PRO A 88 -16.79 -4.92 1.49
N MET A 89 -15.70 -5.64 1.24
CA MET A 89 -14.56 -5.15 0.46
C MET A 89 -14.80 -5.34 -1.04
N VAL A 90 -14.66 -4.27 -1.83
CA VAL A 90 -14.79 -4.32 -3.29
C VAL A 90 -13.65 -5.15 -3.91
N TYR A 91 -13.98 -6.06 -4.82
CA TYR A 91 -12.97 -6.82 -5.58
C TYR A 91 -12.08 -5.84 -6.36
N GLY A 92 -10.77 -5.93 -6.14
CA GLY A 92 -9.78 -5.06 -6.75
C GLY A 92 -9.09 -4.08 -5.78
N MET A 93 -9.64 -3.78 -4.60
CA MET A 93 -8.96 -2.91 -3.64
C MET A 93 -7.93 -3.70 -2.81
N PRO A 94 -6.61 -3.44 -2.92
CA PRO A 94 -5.63 -4.04 -2.02
C PRO A 94 -5.90 -3.61 -0.57
N HIS A 95 -5.79 -4.53 0.38
CA HIS A 95 -6.03 -4.23 1.80
C HIS A 95 -5.47 -5.33 2.70
N TYR A 96 -5.28 -4.99 3.98
CA TYR A 96 -5.03 -5.96 5.04
C TYR A 96 -6.32 -6.46 5.70
N THR A 97 -6.36 -7.74 6.10
CA THR A 97 -7.44 -8.28 6.95
C THR A 97 -7.05 -8.41 8.43
N ASP A 98 -5.77 -8.35 8.74
CA ASP A 98 -5.13 -8.31 10.05
C ASP A 98 -3.73 -7.68 9.86
N ASP A 99 -2.91 -7.57 10.91
CA ASP A 99 -1.62 -6.86 10.81
C ASP A 99 -0.59 -7.53 9.85
N GLN A 100 -0.87 -8.71 9.28
CA GLN A 100 0.08 -9.50 8.46
C GLN A 100 -0.48 -9.95 7.10
N THR A 101 -1.80 -10.14 6.96
CA THR A 101 -2.40 -10.72 5.75
C THR A 101 -2.83 -9.65 4.73
N LEU A 102 -1.99 -9.43 3.71
CA LEU A 102 -2.23 -8.56 2.56
C LEU A 102 -3.01 -9.30 1.46
N ILE A 103 -4.13 -8.74 1.01
CA ILE A 103 -4.95 -9.26 -0.08
C ILE A 103 -4.82 -8.38 -1.32
N VAL A 104 -4.62 -9.00 -2.48
CA VAL A 104 -4.53 -8.35 -3.80
C VAL A 104 -5.38 -9.15 -4.81
N ALA A 105 -6.00 -8.46 -5.77
CA ALA A 105 -6.81 -9.10 -6.80
C ALA A 105 -5.95 -9.75 -7.91
N ALA A 106 -6.34 -10.95 -8.30
CA ALA A 106 -5.67 -11.75 -9.33
C ALA A 106 -6.03 -11.31 -10.76
N GLU A 107 -7.09 -10.52 -10.94
CA GLU A 107 -7.67 -10.20 -12.24
C GLU A 107 -8.09 -8.75 -12.37
N ASP A 108 -8.02 -8.26 -13.61
CA ASP A 108 -8.67 -7.02 -14.02
C ASP A 108 -10.18 -7.05 -13.76
N ASN A 109 -10.77 -5.90 -13.41
CA ASN A 109 -12.12 -5.87 -12.86
C ASN A 109 -12.87 -4.56 -13.12
N PRO A 110 -14.22 -4.55 -12.96
CA PRO A 110 -15.04 -3.37 -13.18
C PRO A 110 -14.69 -2.18 -12.27
N PHE A 111 -14.18 -2.43 -11.06
CA PHE A 111 -13.79 -1.38 -10.13
C PHE A 111 -12.60 -0.59 -10.68
N TRP A 112 -11.52 -1.25 -11.11
CA TRP A 112 -10.37 -0.60 -11.76
C TRP A 112 -10.76 0.13 -13.05
N LYS A 113 -11.63 -0.47 -13.87
CA LYS A 113 -12.13 0.16 -15.10
C LYS A 113 -12.96 1.42 -14.85
N SER A 114 -13.69 1.48 -13.73
CA SER A 114 -14.55 2.63 -13.39
C SER A 114 -13.81 3.95 -13.16
N PHE A 115 -12.49 3.90 -12.91
CA PHE A 115 -11.64 5.08 -12.77
C PHE A 115 -11.12 5.64 -14.10
N ILE A 116 -11.31 4.94 -15.23
CA ILE A 116 -10.97 5.47 -16.55
C ILE A 116 -12.07 6.43 -17.02
N PRO A 117 -11.78 7.74 -17.16
CA PRO A 117 -12.77 8.72 -17.63
C PRO A 117 -13.12 8.52 -19.11
N PRO A 118 -14.29 9.01 -19.59
CA PRO A 118 -14.63 8.98 -21.01
C PRO A 118 -13.63 9.78 -21.88
N LEU A 119 -12.75 9.08 -22.61
CA LEU A 119 -11.64 9.71 -23.34
C LEU A 119 -12.07 10.67 -24.48
N ASN A 120 -13.33 10.61 -24.90
CA ASN A 120 -13.92 11.56 -25.87
C ASN A 120 -14.39 12.88 -25.22
N GLN A 121 -14.37 12.99 -23.89
CA GLN A 121 -14.73 14.19 -23.14
C GLN A 121 -13.50 14.94 -22.59
N LEU A 122 -12.29 14.42 -22.83
CA LEU A 122 -11.04 14.96 -22.32
C LEU A 122 -10.22 15.67 -23.41
N PRO A 123 -9.29 16.58 -23.02
CA PRO A 123 -8.29 17.13 -23.93
C PRO A 123 -7.47 16.02 -24.62
N GLN A 124 -7.18 16.18 -25.90
CA GLN A 124 -6.53 15.16 -26.74
C GLN A 124 -5.22 14.63 -26.12
N ASP A 125 -4.38 15.51 -25.57
CA ASP A 125 -3.10 15.15 -24.95
C ASP A 125 -3.28 14.32 -23.67
N LEU A 126 -4.37 14.54 -22.92
CA LEU A 126 -4.68 13.74 -21.73
C LEU A 126 -5.23 12.37 -22.12
N SER A 127 -6.12 12.31 -23.12
CA SER A 127 -6.60 11.05 -23.68
C SER A 127 -5.48 10.20 -24.28
N LYS A 128 -4.46 10.83 -24.86
CA LYS A 128 -3.24 10.16 -25.34
C LYS A 128 -2.44 9.58 -24.17
N GLN A 129 -2.15 10.38 -23.13
CA GLN A 129 -1.46 9.91 -21.93
C GLN A 129 -2.18 8.75 -21.24
N ILE A 130 -3.51 8.79 -21.11
CA ILE A 130 -4.27 7.69 -20.50
C ILE A 130 -4.10 6.40 -21.31
N ARG A 131 -4.10 6.46 -22.64
CA ARG A 131 -3.84 5.28 -23.48
C ARG A 131 -2.41 4.76 -23.35
N GLU A 132 -1.43 5.66 -23.34
CA GLU A 132 -0.01 5.30 -23.21
C GLU A 132 0.32 4.64 -21.85
N VAL A 133 -0.49 4.87 -20.82
CA VAL A 133 -0.23 4.39 -19.45
C VAL A 133 -1.14 3.23 -19.02
N TYR A 134 -2.38 3.19 -19.49
CA TYR A 134 -3.43 2.29 -18.98
C TYR A 134 -4.09 1.42 -20.05
N GLN A 135 -3.61 1.44 -21.30
CA GLN A 135 -4.10 0.54 -22.35
C GLN A 135 -3.24 -0.74 -22.40
N ASP A 136 -3.89 -1.90 -22.42
CA ASP A 136 -3.21 -3.19 -22.63
C ASP A 136 -2.92 -3.47 -24.12
N ASP A 137 -2.14 -4.53 -24.39
CA ASP A 137 -1.80 -4.96 -25.75
C ASP A 137 -3.02 -5.37 -26.61
N ALA A 138 -4.16 -5.67 -25.97
CA ALA A 138 -5.42 -5.99 -26.64
C ALA A 138 -6.31 -4.76 -26.88
N GLY A 139 -5.90 -3.57 -26.41
CA GLY A 139 -6.62 -2.30 -26.57
C GLY A 139 -7.61 -1.96 -25.45
N ASN A 140 -7.71 -2.77 -24.40
CA ASN A 140 -8.57 -2.49 -23.26
C ASN A 140 -7.93 -1.42 -22.36
N LEU A 141 -8.75 -0.59 -21.72
CA LEU A 141 -8.29 0.39 -20.73
C LEU A 141 -8.64 -0.07 -19.32
N SER A 142 -7.66 -0.07 -18.41
CA SER A 142 -7.88 -0.34 -16.99
C SER A 142 -6.83 0.34 -16.11
N MET A 143 -7.23 0.76 -14.92
CA MET A 143 -6.32 1.26 -13.87
C MET A 143 -5.48 0.17 -13.20
N GLN A 144 -5.52 -1.09 -13.66
CA GLN A 144 -4.70 -2.19 -13.13
C GLN A 144 -3.22 -1.78 -12.89
N PRO A 145 -2.51 -1.10 -13.82
CA PRO A 145 -1.13 -0.66 -13.57
C PRO A 145 -0.94 0.25 -12.35
N PHE A 146 -1.95 1.01 -11.93
CA PHE A 146 -1.93 1.82 -10.71
C PHE A 146 -2.25 0.99 -9.47
N PHE A 147 -3.32 0.18 -9.52
CA PHE A 147 -3.72 -0.67 -8.39
C PHE A 147 -2.68 -1.75 -8.03
N ASP A 148 -1.93 -2.23 -9.02
CA ASP A 148 -0.78 -3.12 -8.82
C ASP A 148 0.35 -2.49 -7.98
N LEU A 149 0.47 -1.16 -8.02
CA LEU A 149 1.43 -0.41 -7.21
C LEU A 149 0.89 -0.13 -5.81
N LEU A 150 -0.43 -0.04 -5.63
CA LEU A 150 -1.03 0.12 -4.30
C LEU A 150 -0.76 -1.08 -3.37
N ALA A 151 -0.46 -2.27 -3.90
CA ALA A 151 0.07 -3.37 -3.08
C ALA A 151 1.36 -2.98 -2.32
N LEU A 152 2.17 -2.05 -2.85
CA LEU A 152 3.35 -1.51 -2.17
C LEU A 152 3.03 -0.36 -1.19
N HIS A 153 1.93 0.37 -1.41
CA HIS A 153 1.37 1.29 -0.41
C HIS A 153 0.95 0.48 0.82
N GLU A 154 0.17 -0.57 0.62
CA GLU A 154 -0.24 -1.51 1.67
C GLU A 154 0.98 -2.13 2.37
N LEU A 155 1.99 -2.60 1.64
CA LEU A 155 3.24 -3.08 2.24
C LEU A 155 3.85 -2.04 3.20
N GLY A 156 3.80 -0.75 2.85
CA GLY A 156 4.24 0.35 3.72
C GLY A 156 3.50 0.42 5.06
N HIS A 157 2.21 0.07 5.11
CA HIS A 157 1.42 0.03 6.35
C HIS A 157 1.95 -1.03 7.31
N ALA A 158 2.26 -2.23 6.82
CA ALA A 158 2.86 -3.29 7.66
C ALA A 158 4.20 -2.87 8.29
N PHE A 159 5.01 -2.07 7.60
CA PHE A 159 6.25 -1.53 8.18
C PHE A 159 5.98 -0.67 9.42
N HIS A 160 5.07 0.32 9.36
CA HIS A 160 4.86 1.22 10.49
C HIS A 160 3.95 0.65 11.58
N PHE A 161 2.97 -0.19 11.24
CA PHE A 161 2.15 -0.91 12.21
C PHE A 161 2.99 -1.89 13.03
N GLN A 162 3.72 -2.81 12.38
CA GLN A 162 4.47 -3.85 13.10
C GLN A 162 5.72 -3.32 13.82
N ALA A 163 6.26 -2.16 13.42
CA ALA A 163 7.31 -1.47 14.16
C ALA A 163 6.77 -0.59 15.32
N GLY A 164 5.46 -0.55 15.54
CA GLY A 164 4.83 0.25 16.61
C GLY A 164 5.13 1.74 16.49
N LEU A 165 5.07 2.29 15.27
CA LEU A 165 5.23 3.73 15.06
C LEU A 165 3.93 4.46 15.40
N ASN A 166 4.06 5.54 16.18
CA ASN A 166 2.99 6.52 16.30
C ASN A 166 3.10 7.46 15.08
N MET A 167 2.29 7.22 14.05
CA MET A 167 2.27 8.05 12.82
C MET A 167 1.72 9.46 13.05
N GLN A 168 1.39 9.84 14.29
CA GLN A 168 0.94 11.14 14.75
C GLN A 168 -0.44 11.59 14.24
N ARG A 169 -0.80 11.34 12.98
CA ARG A 169 -2.12 11.56 12.37
C ARG A 169 -2.42 10.40 11.41
N LYS A 170 -3.69 10.05 11.18
CA LYS A 170 -4.08 8.96 10.27
C LYS A 170 -3.62 9.23 8.84
N TRP A 171 -3.94 10.41 8.32
CA TRP A 171 -3.50 10.87 7.00
C TRP A 171 -1.98 10.90 6.83
N LEU A 172 -1.23 11.06 7.93
CA LEU A 172 0.23 11.11 7.90
C LEU A 172 0.84 9.70 7.84
N GLY A 173 0.09 8.66 8.23
CA GLY A 173 0.34 7.26 7.84
C GLY A 173 0.22 7.08 6.33
N GLU A 174 -0.92 7.47 5.75
CA GLU A 174 -1.17 7.39 4.30
C GLU A 174 -0.13 8.13 3.45
N LEU A 175 0.30 9.31 3.90
CA LEU A 175 1.35 10.05 3.20
C LEU A 175 2.71 9.35 3.30
N PHE A 176 3.03 8.75 4.44
CA PHE A 176 4.29 8.02 4.62
C PHE A 176 4.33 6.77 3.73
N THR A 177 3.25 5.99 3.66
CA THR A 177 3.16 4.81 2.79
C THR A 177 3.19 5.19 1.30
N ASN A 178 2.52 6.28 0.92
CA ASN A 178 2.65 6.87 -0.41
C ASN A 178 4.07 7.35 -0.71
N THR A 179 4.80 7.90 0.27
CA THR A 179 6.20 8.33 0.12
C THR A 179 7.14 7.13 -0.03
N LEU A 180 6.92 6.03 0.71
CA LEU A 180 7.66 4.78 0.52
C LEU A 180 7.43 4.21 -0.89
N LEU A 181 6.17 4.07 -1.32
CA LEU A 181 5.79 3.62 -2.65
C LEU A 181 6.44 4.48 -3.74
N HIS A 182 6.29 5.80 -3.67
CA HIS A 182 6.88 6.71 -4.67
C HIS A 182 8.42 6.58 -4.69
N THR A 183 9.06 6.51 -3.52
CA THR A 183 10.52 6.33 -3.40
C THR A 183 10.96 5.04 -4.09
N TYR A 184 10.32 3.90 -3.81
CA TYR A 184 10.68 2.63 -4.44
C TYR A 184 10.49 2.67 -5.96
N ILE A 185 9.36 3.17 -6.45
CA ILE A 185 9.09 3.24 -7.89
C ILE A 185 10.08 4.17 -8.59
N ALA A 186 10.40 5.34 -8.03
CA ALA A 186 11.38 6.23 -8.62
C ALA A 186 12.82 5.65 -8.65
N GLU A 187 13.19 4.83 -7.66
CA GLU A 187 14.53 4.27 -7.50
C GLU A 187 14.74 2.89 -8.17
N LYS A 188 13.66 2.13 -8.41
CA LYS A 188 13.70 0.72 -8.84
C LYS A 188 12.88 0.42 -10.09
N GLU A 189 11.71 1.04 -10.23
CA GLU A 189 10.79 0.81 -11.35
C GLU A 189 10.35 2.12 -12.02
N PRO A 190 11.27 3.03 -12.43
CA PRO A 190 10.91 4.40 -12.83
C PRO A 190 9.98 4.45 -14.06
N ALA A 191 9.97 3.40 -14.88
CA ALA A 191 9.02 3.23 -15.99
C ALA A 191 7.55 3.12 -15.52
N ALA A 192 7.29 2.79 -14.26
CA ALA A 192 5.96 2.72 -13.66
C ALA A 192 5.50 4.05 -13.01
N LEU A 193 6.37 5.08 -12.94
CA LEU A 193 5.97 6.42 -12.45
C LEU A 193 4.77 7.04 -13.19
N PRO A 194 4.59 6.89 -14.52
CA PRO A 194 3.40 7.38 -15.20
C PRO A 194 2.11 6.73 -14.66
N ALA A 195 2.13 5.41 -14.43
CA ALA A 195 1.00 4.68 -13.85
C ALA A 195 0.68 5.13 -12.43
N LEU A 196 1.70 5.39 -11.61
CA LEU A 196 1.54 5.90 -10.24
C LEU A 196 1.00 7.35 -10.19
N THR A 197 1.41 8.20 -11.14
CA THR A 197 1.23 9.67 -11.01
C THR A 197 0.13 10.27 -11.89
N LEU A 198 -0.24 9.64 -13.02
CA LEU A 198 -1.20 10.24 -13.94
C LEU A 198 -2.60 10.40 -13.32
N PHE A 199 -3.14 9.35 -12.70
CA PHE A 199 -4.46 9.42 -12.05
C PHE A 199 -4.53 10.44 -10.90
N PRO A 200 -3.60 10.44 -9.92
CA PRO A 200 -3.56 11.50 -8.91
C PRO A 200 -3.52 12.92 -9.48
N ARG A 201 -2.74 13.15 -10.54
CA ARG A 201 -2.71 14.46 -11.22
C ARG A 201 -4.07 14.83 -11.80
N MET A 202 -4.76 13.91 -12.47
CA MET A 202 -6.10 14.16 -13.03
C MET A 202 -7.10 14.58 -11.95
N VAL A 203 -7.18 13.82 -10.86
CA VAL A 203 -8.10 14.10 -9.75
C VAL A 203 -7.82 15.46 -9.12
N VAL A 204 -6.55 15.75 -8.78
CA VAL A 204 -6.18 17.03 -8.14
C VAL A 204 -6.35 18.21 -9.10
N SER A 205 -6.09 18.03 -10.39
CA SER A 205 -6.27 19.10 -11.41
C SER A 205 -7.73 19.49 -11.64
N SER A 206 -8.68 18.64 -11.23
CA SER A 206 -10.12 18.91 -11.32
C SER A 206 -10.62 19.85 -10.20
N GLY A 207 -9.75 20.24 -9.25
CA GLY A 207 -10.06 21.14 -8.15
C GLY A 207 -10.62 20.44 -6.93
N ALA A 208 -11.22 21.23 -6.02
CA ALA A 208 -11.71 20.74 -4.73
C ALA A 208 -13.22 20.98 -4.48
N SER A 209 -13.91 21.64 -5.41
CA SER A 209 -15.25 22.21 -5.18
C SER A 209 -16.40 21.19 -5.05
N GLU A 210 -16.22 19.95 -5.49
CA GLU A 210 -17.23 18.88 -5.31
C GLU A 210 -17.13 18.15 -3.96
N TYR A 211 -16.08 18.39 -3.16
CA TYR A 211 -15.78 17.63 -1.94
C TYR A 211 -16.30 18.34 -0.69
N THR A 212 -16.87 17.56 0.24
CA THR A 212 -17.40 18.06 1.52
C THR A 212 -16.28 18.34 2.53
N TYR A 213 -15.23 17.52 2.51
CA TYR A 213 -14.13 17.57 3.47
C TYR A 213 -12.83 17.88 2.73
N THR A 214 -12.15 18.97 3.08
CA THR A 214 -10.93 19.39 2.36
C THR A 214 -9.72 19.65 3.26
N SER A 215 -9.88 19.69 4.58
CA SER A 215 -8.81 19.99 5.54
C SER A 215 -8.09 18.74 6.08
N LEU A 216 -6.81 18.87 6.47
CA LEU A 216 -6.10 17.79 7.19
C LEU A 216 -6.74 17.45 8.54
N GLN A 217 -7.48 18.39 9.15
CA GLN A 217 -8.24 18.15 10.37
C GLN A 217 -9.39 17.16 10.12
N ASP A 218 -10.18 17.37 9.06
CA ASP A 218 -11.23 16.43 8.68
C ASP A 218 -10.64 15.05 8.33
N ALA A 219 -9.51 15.03 7.61
CA ALA A 219 -8.81 13.80 7.27
C ALA A 219 -8.36 12.98 8.49
N ASP A 220 -7.99 13.61 9.62
CA ASP A 220 -7.64 12.90 10.87
C ASP A 220 -8.90 12.52 11.67
N GLN A 221 -9.78 13.50 11.94
CA GLN A 221 -10.91 13.37 12.85
C GLN A 221 -12.06 12.54 12.26
N ARG A 222 -12.26 12.60 10.94
CA ARG A 222 -13.36 11.93 10.22
C ARG A 222 -12.90 10.81 9.29
N TYR A 223 -11.63 10.41 9.33
CA TYR A 223 -11.05 9.38 8.44
C TYR A 223 -11.99 8.19 8.14
N ASN A 224 -12.55 7.57 9.19
CA ASN A 224 -13.43 6.39 9.06
C ASN A 224 -14.77 6.74 8.39
N GLU A 225 -15.33 7.92 8.66
CA GLU A 225 -16.56 8.43 8.03
C GLU A 225 -16.30 8.72 6.55
N ILE A 226 -15.18 9.38 6.23
CA ILE A 226 -14.75 9.73 4.88
C ILE A 226 -14.58 8.44 4.05
N GLY A 227 -13.81 7.46 4.53
CA GLY A 227 -13.58 6.20 3.84
C GLY A 227 -14.85 5.37 3.60
N GLN A 228 -15.79 5.36 4.56
CA GLN A 228 -17.01 4.53 4.47
C GLN A 228 -18.16 5.19 3.72
N LYS A 229 -18.30 6.53 3.80
CA LYS A 229 -19.48 7.25 3.30
C LYS A 229 -19.18 8.26 2.19
N HIS A 230 -17.92 8.67 2.05
CA HIS A 230 -17.50 9.69 1.08
C HIS A 230 -16.32 9.18 0.22
N PRO A 231 -16.46 8.05 -0.52
CA PRO A 231 -15.35 7.41 -1.23
C PRO A 231 -14.68 8.31 -2.28
N LYS A 232 -15.45 9.18 -2.96
CA LYS A 232 -14.90 10.25 -3.81
C LYS A 232 -13.92 11.15 -3.06
N ASN A 233 -14.32 11.55 -1.86
CA ASN A 233 -13.58 12.46 -1.01
C ASN A 233 -12.32 11.78 -0.44
N TYR A 234 -12.39 10.49 -0.12
CA TYR A 234 -11.23 9.66 0.23
C TYR A 234 -10.24 9.54 -0.95
N GLY A 235 -10.73 9.26 -2.15
CA GLY A 235 -9.92 9.19 -3.38
C GLY A 235 -9.21 10.51 -3.71
N TRP A 236 -9.85 11.65 -3.45
CA TRP A 236 -9.22 12.98 -3.57
C TRP A 236 -8.09 13.19 -2.56
N TYR A 237 -8.28 12.83 -1.30
CA TYR A 237 -7.21 12.88 -0.29
C TYR A 237 -6.02 12.00 -0.68
N GLN A 238 -6.27 10.73 -1.04
CA GLN A 238 -5.21 9.82 -1.50
C GLN A 238 -4.49 10.37 -2.74
N SER A 239 -5.22 10.95 -3.70
CA SER A 239 -4.63 11.60 -4.86
C SER A 239 -3.70 12.76 -4.46
N ARG A 240 -4.12 13.62 -3.52
CA ARG A 240 -3.23 14.68 -3.00
C ARG A 240 -2.02 14.13 -2.26
N TRP A 241 -2.14 13.05 -1.50
CA TRP A 241 -1.00 12.42 -0.82
C TRP A 241 -0.03 11.73 -1.79
N HIS A 242 -0.50 11.16 -2.90
CA HIS A 242 0.37 10.69 -3.98
C HIS A 242 1.16 11.83 -4.64
N ILE A 243 0.54 12.99 -4.89
CA ILE A 243 1.25 14.18 -5.42
C ILE A 243 2.27 14.70 -4.39
N ALA A 244 1.86 14.83 -3.13
CA ALA A 244 2.75 15.24 -2.06
C ALA A 244 3.96 14.30 -1.88
N ALA A 245 3.75 12.98 -1.96
CA ALA A 245 4.81 11.98 -1.90
C ALA A 245 5.85 12.16 -3.02
N GLY A 246 5.41 12.50 -4.24
CA GLY A 246 6.31 12.86 -5.34
C GLY A 246 7.11 14.12 -5.04
N ASN A 247 6.45 15.21 -4.64
CA ASN A 247 7.11 16.47 -4.30
C ASN A 247 8.13 16.32 -3.15
N ILE A 248 7.82 15.48 -2.15
CA ILE A 248 8.71 15.15 -1.02
C ILE A 248 9.95 14.37 -1.50
N TYR A 249 9.75 13.39 -2.39
CA TYR A 249 10.85 12.65 -3.00
C TYR A 249 11.72 13.54 -3.90
N GLU A 250 11.13 14.41 -4.72
CA GLU A 250 11.88 15.36 -5.55
C GLU A 250 12.72 16.35 -4.72
N ALA A 251 12.21 16.76 -3.54
CA ALA A 251 12.89 17.71 -2.66
C ALA A 251 14.09 17.12 -1.90
N GLY A 252 14.02 15.85 -1.45
CA GLY A 252 15.03 15.27 -0.54
C GLY A 252 15.49 13.84 -0.86
N GLY A 253 14.96 13.22 -1.93
CA GLY A 253 15.24 11.86 -2.36
C GLY A 253 14.83 10.77 -1.37
N LYS A 254 15.27 9.53 -1.61
CA LYS A 254 15.02 8.37 -0.75
C LYS A 254 15.38 8.55 0.73
N GLN A 255 16.26 9.49 1.06
CA GLN A 255 16.70 9.75 2.43
C GLN A 255 15.58 10.36 3.30
N VAL A 256 14.58 11.02 2.70
CA VAL A 256 13.45 11.58 3.47
C VAL A 256 12.69 10.48 4.21
N SER A 257 12.35 9.38 3.51
CA SER A 257 11.66 8.22 4.07
C SER A 257 12.37 7.63 5.29
N LYS A 258 13.71 7.56 5.25
CA LYS A 258 14.52 7.09 6.38
C LYS A 258 14.55 8.10 7.53
N ARG A 259 14.78 9.39 7.26
CA ARG A 259 14.80 10.44 8.30
C ARG A 259 13.44 10.55 9.01
N TRP A 260 12.35 10.46 8.27
CA TRP A 260 10.99 10.43 8.80
C TRP A 260 10.73 9.21 9.68
N TRP A 261 11.09 8.01 9.22
CA TRP A 261 11.04 6.78 10.01
C TRP A 261 11.80 6.91 11.33
N ASP A 262 13.03 7.44 11.31
CA ASP A 262 13.85 7.64 12.52
C ASP A 262 13.21 8.65 13.49
N ALA A 263 12.60 9.74 12.97
CA ALA A 263 11.90 10.73 13.78
C ALA A 263 10.68 10.12 14.52
N PHE A 264 9.91 9.24 13.89
CA PHE A 264 8.74 8.57 14.51
C PHE A 264 9.12 7.30 15.30
N LYS A 265 10.30 6.73 15.05
CA LYS A 265 10.88 5.68 15.89
C LYS A 265 11.36 6.24 17.23
N SER A 266 11.92 7.45 17.22
CA SER A 266 12.42 8.16 18.41
C SER A 266 11.36 8.98 19.15
N ASN A 267 10.27 9.40 18.50
CA ASN A 267 9.17 10.12 19.15
C ASN A 267 7.89 9.27 19.23
N LYS A 268 7.46 8.91 20.46
CA LYS A 268 6.27 8.10 20.71
C LYS A 268 5.07 8.90 21.25
N GLU A 269 5.30 10.10 21.79
CA GLU A 269 4.25 10.94 22.35
C GLU A 269 3.38 11.55 21.24
N LYS A 270 2.10 11.82 21.52
CA LYS A 270 1.21 12.51 20.57
C LYS A 270 1.49 14.00 20.62
N LEU A 271 2.02 14.54 19.52
CA LEU A 271 2.38 15.96 19.39
C LEU A 271 1.19 16.84 18.97
N THR A 272 1.21 18.12 19.35
CA THR A 272 0.36 19.16 18.73
C THR A 272 0.75 19.37 17.27
N ASP A 273 -0.08 20.05 16.47
CA ASP A 273 0.21 20.26 15.05
C ASP A 273 1.46 21.14 14.83
N GLU A 274 1.72 22.11 15.72
CA GLU A 274 2.92 22.94 15.70
C GLU A 274 4.17 22.12 16.01
N GLN A 275 4.12 21.33 17.10
CA GLN A 275 5.22 20.45 17.51
C GLN A 275 5.54 19.39 16.44
N LEU A 276 4.51 18.80 15.84
CA LEU A 276 4.63 17.84 14.75
C LEU A 276 5.29 18.47 13.51
N THR A 277 4.83 19.66 13.12
CA THR A 277 5.37 20.39 11.97
C THR A 277 6.82 20.82 12.19
N LEU A 278 7.21 21.18 13.42
CA LEU A 278 8.61 21.44 13.79
C LEU A 278 9.46 20.16 13.76
N LEU A 279 9.01 19.06 14.37
CA LEU A 279 9.70 17.77 14.36
C LEU A 279 9.99 17.31 12.92
N LEU A 280 8.99 17.39 12.04
CA LEU A 280 9.13 16.99 10.64
C LEU A 280 10.13 17.88 9.90
N ALA A 281 10.08 19.20 10.09
CA ALA A 281 11.02 20.12 9.46
C ALA A 281 12.47 19.92 9.91
N GLU A 282 12.71 19.59 11.19
CA GLU A 282 14.06 19.46 11.76
C GLU A 282 14.66 18.06 11.63
N LYS A 283 13.83 17.00 11.74
CA LYS A 283 14.30 15.61 11.87
C LYS A 283 13.97 14.74 10.65
N ALA A 284 12.95 15.10 9.87
CA ALA A 284 12.53 14.36 8.69
C ALA A 284 12.95 15.12 7.42
N ASP A 285 12.12 16.05 6.95
CA ASP A 285 12.44 16.96 5.85
C ASP A 285 11.50 18.18 5.87
N LYS A 286 12.03 19.34 5.45
CA LYS A 286 11.24 20.58 5.34
C LYS A 286 10.08 20.44 4.34
N SER A 287 10.22 19.64 3.29
CA SER A 287 9.15 19.38 2.32
C SER A 287 7.87 18.81 2.95
N ILE A 288 7.99 17.89 3.91
CA ILE A 288 6.83 17.32 4.61
C ILE A 288 6.13 18.40 5.45
N ALA A 289 6.89 19.20 6.19
CA ALA A 289 6.35 20.28 7.01
C ALA A 289 5.74 21.41 6.16
N ASP A 290 6.31 21.71 5.00
CA ASP A 290 5.78 22.69 4.06
C ASP A 290 4.51 22.19 3.35
N MET A 291 4.38 20.88 3.11
CA MET A 291 3.13 20.28 2.64
C MET A 291 1.98 20.53 3.63
N ILE A 292 2.23 20.35 4.94
CA ILE A 292 1.24 20.67 6.00
C ILE A 292 0.87 22.15 5.95
N ARG A 293 1.88 23.04 5.95
CA ARG A 293 1.69 24.51 5.97
C ARG A 293 0.97 25.05 4.73
N ASN A 294 1.08 24.38 3.58
CA ASN A 294 0.51 24.82 2.32
C ASN A 294 -0.78 24.07 1.94
N TRP A 295 -1.22 23.08 2.73
CA TRP A 295 -2.33 22.18 2.38
C TRP A 295 -3.58 22.91 1.88
N ASP A 296 -4.03 23.96 2.59
CA ASP A 296 -5.24 24.72 2.23
C ASP A 296 -4.99 25.78 1.13
N ARG A 297 -3.74 26.18 0.88
CA ARG A 297 -3.41 27.15 -0.18
C ARG A 297 -3.67 26.61 -1.58
N GLU A 298 -3.66 25.29 -1.72
CA GLU A 298 -3.90 24.59 -2.98
C GLU A 298 -5.40 24.28 -3.21
N THR A 299 -6.24 24.36 -2.17
CA THR A 299 -7.67 24.03 -2.23
C THR A 299 -8.57 25.26 -2.37
N VAL A 300 -8.06 26.45 -2.04
CA VAL A 300 -8.74 27.73 -2.26
C VAL A 300 -8.43 28.24 -3.67
N LYS A 301 -9.24 27.81 -4.64
CA LYS A 301 -9.33 28.36 -6.01
C LYS A 301 -10.79 28.40 -6.47
#